data_AF-A0A7G2SJ13-F1
#
_entry.id   AF-A0A7G2SJ13-F1
#
_cell.length_a   1.000
_cell.length_b   1.000
_cell.length_c   1.000
_cell.angle_alpha   90.00
_cell.angle_beta   90.00
_cell.angle_gamma   90.00
#
_symmetry.space_group_name_H-M   'P 1'
#
loop_
_entity.id
_entity.type
_entity.pdbx_description
1 polymer ?
#
loop_
_entity_poly.entity_id
_entity_poly.type
_entity_poly.pdbx_seq_one_letter_code
_entity_poly.pdbx_strand_id
1 'polypeptide(L)'
;MGSFFLLQVLTVIFALSIATTIFNKRILNFPQAIGVPIVSAVLVFILQWGASLLNGNQFIAINIHNIENAVRSIDFYDFLINGVICFILTSSALKFKISDLRSHWKPIGILATIALLLCAIFFAGLLYGFQYLMGNPVPILVLLLLGSALGATDPIGIKGVLSSVRAPHHLIVKLEGESLFNDAMCIAVFMTLLNVLQGEHFSLIGTIENFFYEIAVAVVIGWGFGLGVLRLLRGKHEMESLILTTALLASGAYLVSLFAHASAPIACVIGGLIVVNKWKEILEEREIREVNHFWHTVEGIINSFLFTLIGLELFILDLSTSMILGGMVAFIALHLSRFAANFLSFSFFPSFRTKSYNGSLAILSWGGVRGGISLALILAVANVPQLREYSSILIGYTFISVLMSGVVCGLGLPAVMNAFYYNPNEETTGFKGWYQRLCHKMNRKGFKYIVGEDAYGNETITIYDTDQLIDQKAEDGVAAVHHPTKIQEVKRLENPENF
;
A
#
# COMPACT_ATOMS: atom_id res chain seq x y z
N MET A 1 -33.55 -26.91 -6.94
CA MET A 1 -33.03 -25.95 -5.94
C MET A 1 -31.89 -25.19 -6.61
N GLY A 2 -31.86 -23.85 -6.52
CA GLY A 2 -30.79 -23.04 -7.13
C GLY A 2 -29.42 -23.40 -6.56
N SER A 3 -28.33 -23.07 -7.27
CA SER A 3 -26.99 -23.32 -6.75
C SER A 3 -26.73 -22.44 -5.52
N PHE A 4 -26.41 -23.05 -4.38
CA PHE A 4 -25.97 -22.33 -3.17
C PHE A 4 -24.50 -21.92 -3.25
N PHE A 5 -23.96 -21.83 -4.46
CA PHE A 5 -22.53 -21.72 -4.72
C PHE A 5 -21.94 -20.45 -4.12
N LEU A 6 -22.59 -19.30 -4.32
CA LEU A 6 -22.15 -18.02 -3.75
C LEU A 6 -22.08 -18.08 -2.21
N LEU A 7 -23.07 -18.68 -1.56
CA LEU A 7 -23.11 -18.82 -0.10
C LEU A 7 -22.00 -19.75 0.39
N GLN A 8 -21.73 -20.85 -0.32
CA GLN A 8 -20.63 -21.77 -0.01
C GLN A 8 -19.27 -21.07 -0.11
N VAL A 9 -19.02 -20.36 -1.21
CA VAL A 9 -17.79 -19.60 -1.44
C VAL A 9 -17.58 -18.55 -0.35
N LEU A 10 -18.60 -17.72 -0.06
CA LEU A 10 -18.53 -16.72 0.99
C LEU A 10 -18.24 -17.36 2.36
N THR A 11 -18.94 -18.46 2.70
CA THR A 11 -18.73 -19.16 3.98
C THR A 11 -17.29 -19.64 4.14
N VAL A 12 -16.69 -20.20 3.08
CA VAL A 12 -15.29 -20.65 3.09
C VAL A 12 -14.34 -19.46 3.23
N ILE A 13 -14.55 -18.38 2.47
CA ILE A 13 -13.73 -17.17 2.56
C ILE A 13 -13.79 -16.56 3.96
N PHE A 14 -14.99 -16.45 4.56
CA PHE A 14 -15.16 -15.98 5.93
C PHE A 14 -14.42 -16.85 6.93
N ALA A 15 -14.60 -18.18 6.85
CA ALA A 15 -13.96 -19.11 7.78
C ALA A 15 -12.43 -19.02 7.72
N LEU A 16 -11.86 -19.03 6.51
CA LEU A 16 -10.42 -18.91 6.29
C LEU A 16 -9.88 -17.53 6.71
N SER A 17 -10.59 -16.45 6.39
CA SER A 17 -10.21 -15.08 6.78
C SER A 17 -10.20 -14.90 8.29
N ILE A 18 -11.19 -15.48 9.00
CA ILE A 18 -11.25 -15.46 10.46
C ILE A 18 -10.11 -16.30 11.04
N ALA A 19 -9.88 -17.50 10.52
CA ALA A 19 -8.81 -18.38 10.99
C ALA A 19 -7.43 -17.72 10.87
N THR A 20 -7.11 -17.17 9.69
CA THR A 20 -5.84 -16.48 9.44
C THR A 20 -5.69 -15.22 10.30
N THR A 21 -6.75 -14.44 10.46
CA THR A 21 -6.74 -13.22 11.29
C THR A 21 -6.57 -13.54 12.78
N ILE A 22 -7.29 -14.54 13.31
CA ILE A 22 -7.16 -14.96 14.73
C ILE A 22 -5.76 -15.52 14.99
N PHE A 23 -5.24 -16.35 14.08
CA PHE A 23 -3.89 -16.89 14.21
C PHE A 23 -2.86 -15.78 14.22
N ASN A 24 -2.93 -14.81 13.30
CA ASN A 24 -2.05 -13.65 13.30
C ASN A 24 -2.15 -12.91 14.64
N LYS A 25 -3.36 -12.60 15.11
CA LYS A 25 -3.55 -11.83 16.35
C LYS A 25 -3.06 -12.56 17.60
N ARG A 26 -3.21 -13.88 17.68
CA ARG A 26 -2.83 -14.68 18.86
C ARG A 26 -1.36 -15.09 18.88
N ILE A 27 -0.75 -15.34 17.72
CA ILE A 27 0.57 -15.98 17.64
C ILE A 27 1.63 -15.02 17.11
N LEU A 28 1.37 -14.33 16.00
CA LEU A 28 2.38 -13.47 15.35
C LEU A 28 2.37 -12.03 15.89
N ASN A 29 1.19 -11.52 16.23
CA ASN A 29 0.93 -10.14 16.64
C ASN A 29 1.52 -9.09 15.68
N PHE A 30 1.45 -9.37 14.37
CA PHE A 30 1.85 -8.44 13.31
C PHE A 30 0.66 -7.58 12.84
N PRO A 31 0.95 -6.37 12.28
CA PRO A 31 -0.06 -5.60 11.56
C PRO A 31 -0.82 -6.48 10.57
N GLN A 32 -2.14 -6.31 10.47
CA GLN A 32 -3.00 -7.20 9.71
C GLN A 32 -2.58 -7.36 8.25
N ALA A 33 -2.16 -6.27 7.59
CA ALA A 33 -1.69 -6.26 6.20
C ALA A 33 -0.39 -7.05 5.98
N ILE A 34 0.38 -7.35 7.04
CA ILE A 34 1.61 -8.15 6.97
C ILE A 34 1.32 -9.57 7.46
N GLY A 35 0.68 -9.68 8.61
CA GLY A 35 0.47 -10.95 9.29
C GLY A 35 -0.51 -11.87 8.58
N VAL A 36 -1.64 -11.35 8.08
CA VAL A 36 -2.64 -12.17 7.37
C VAL A 36 -2.05 -12.82 6.13
N PRO A 37 -1.40 -12.11 5.18
CA PRO A 37 -0.79 -12.76 4.03
C PRO A 37 0.28 -13.79 4.39
N ILE A 38 1.09 -13.57 5.44
CA ILE A 38 2.06 -14.57 5.92
C ILE A 38 1.34 -15.83 6.39
N VAL A 39 0.31 -15.69 7.23
CA VAL A 39 -0.45 -16.83 7.73
C VAL A 39 -1.17 -17.56 6.60
N SER A 40 -1.75 -16.82 5.65
CA SER A 40 -2.34 -17.40 4.44
C SER A 40 -1.31 -18.20 3.63
N ALA A 41 -0.10 -17.66 3.43
CA ALA A 41 0.99 -18.35 2.73
C ALA A 41 1.35 -19.69 3.40
N VAL A 42 1.54 -19.64 4.72
CA VAL A 42 1.90 -20.82 5.52
C VAL A 42 0.77 -21.84 5.53
N LEU A 43 -0.48 -21.39 5.66
CA LEU A 43 -1.65 -22.25 5.61
C LEU A 43 -1.73 -22.98 4.27
N VAL A 44 -1.56 -22.26 3.16
CA VAL A 44 -1.57 -22.82 1.80
C VAL A 44 -0.46 -23.85 1.63
N PHE A 45 0.76 -23.54 2.08
CA PHE A 45 1.88 -24.46 2.02
C PHE A 45 1.62 -25.74 2.82
N ILE A 46 1.07 -25.63 4.04
CA ILE A 46 0.68 -26.79 4.86
C ILE A 46 -0.41 -27.60 4.17
N LEU A 47 -1.40 -26.95 3.56
CA LEU A 47 -2.46 -27.63 2.81
C LEU A 47 -1.92 -28.36 1.59
N GLN A 48 -1.03 -27.75 0.80
CA GLN A 48 -0.39 -28.38 -0.35
C GLN A 48 0.48 -29.57 0.09
N TRP A 49 1.27 -29.40 1.15
CA TRP A 49 2.09 -30.48 1.69
C TRP A 49 1.24 -31.63 2.22
N GLY A 50 0.19 -31.34 2.99
CA GLY A 50 -0.79 -32.33 3.45
C GLY A 50 -1.48 -33.05 2.30
N ALA A 51 -1.89 -32.32 1.26
CA ALA A 51 -2.48 -32.91 0.06
C ALA A 51 -1.50 -33.83 -0.67
N SER A 52 -0.21 -33.45 -0.75
CA SER A 52 0.85 -34.28 -1.35
C SER A 52 1.07 -35.59 -0.58
N LEU A 53 1.00 -35.57 0.75
CA LEU A 53 1.13 -36.76 1.61
C LEU A 53 -0.07 -37.69 1.51
N LEU A 54 -1.26 -37.14 1.27
CA LEU A 54 -2.51 -37.88 1.09
C LEU A 54 -2.74 -38.33 -0.36
N ASN A 55 -1.88 -37.91 -1.29
CA ASN A 55 -2.01 -38.23 -2.71
C ASN A 55 -1.80 -39.76 -2.90
N GLY A 56 -2.88 -40.46 -3.25
CA GLY A 56 -2.90 -41.93 -3.36
C GLY A 56 -3.56 -42.68 -2.20
N ASN A 57 -4.11 -41.98 -1.19
CA ASN A 57 -4.84 -42.61 -0.09
C ASN A 57 -6.28 -42.97 -0.49
N GLN A 58 -6.70 -44.24 -0.28
CA GLN A 58 -8.01 -44.75 -0.71
C GLN A 58 -9.21 -44.16 0.07
N PHE A 59 -8.97 -43.51 1.22
CA PHE A 59 -10.02 -43.03 2.12
C PHE A 59 -10.33 -41.52 2.00
N ILE A 60 -9.39 -40.70 1.53
CA ILE A 60 -9.55 -39.24 1.43
C ILE A 60 -9.03 -38.79 0.06
N ALA A 61 -9.95 -38.60 -0.90
CA ALA A 61 -9.63 -38.02 -2.20
C ALA A 61 -9.82 -36.50 -2.14
N ILE A 62 -8.73 -35.74 -2.04
CA ILE A 62 -8.78 -34.28 -2.22
C ILE A 62 -8.90 -34.02 -3.71
N ASN A 63 -10.09 -33.68 -4.18
CA ASN A 63 -10.33 -33.36 -5.58
C ASN A 63 -9.86 -31.92 -5.88
N ILE A 64 -8.56 -31.78 -6.15
CA ILE A 64 -7.93 -30.50 -6.53
C ILE A 64 -8.63 -29.87 -7.74
N HIS A 65 -9.09 -30.68 -8.69
CA HIS A 65 -9.79 -30.21 -9.88
C HIS A 65 -11.12 -29.51 -9.56
N ASN A 66 -11.87 -30.00 -8.57
CA ASN A 66 -13.10 -29.33 -8.13
C ASN A 66 -12.82 -28.01 -7.40
N ILE A 67 -11.72 -27.94 -6.64
CA ILE A 67 -11.29 -26.69 -5.97
C ILE A 67 -10.84 -25.68 -7.02
N GLU A 68 -10.03 -26.09 -7.98
CA GLU A 68 -9.59 -25.27 -9.11
C GLU A 68 -10.78 -24.72 -9.90
N ASN A 69 -11.75 -25.57 -10.25
CA ASN A 69 -12.95 -25.15 -10.95
C ASN A 69 -13.81 -24.18 -10.13
N ALA A 70 -13.92 -24.39 -8.82
CA ALA A 70 -14.65 -23.49 -7.93
C ALA A 70 -13.99 -22.11 -7.85
N VAL A 71 -12.66 -22.05 -7.67
CA VAL A 71 -11.93 -20.78 -7.60
C VAL A 71 -11.98 -20.05 -8.94
N ARG A 72 -11.81 -20.76 -10.06
CA ARG A 72 -11.87 -20.16 -11.41
C ARG A 72 -13.25 -19.70 -11.84
N SER A 73 -14.32 -20.24 -11.23
CA SER A 73 -15.68 -19.78 -11.50
C SER A 73 -16.03 -18.44 -10.86
N ILE A 74 -15.16 -17.92 -9.97
CA ILE A 74 -15.32 -16.59 -9.39
C ILE A 74 -14.87 -15.56 -10.43
N ASP A 75 -15.79 -14.69 -10.83
CA ASP A 75 -15.46 -13.51 -11.63
C ASP A 75 -14.78 -12.46 -10.73
N PHE A 76 -13.48 -12.63 -10.53
CA PHE A 76 -12.66 -11.69 -9.76
C PHE A 76 -12.65 -10.29 -10.35
N TYR A 77 -12.77 -10.17 -11.68
CA TYR A 77 -12.80 -8.88 -12.33
C TYR A 77 -14.01 -8.09 -11.88
N ASP A 78 -15.22 -8.65 -12.06
CA ASP A 78 -16.44 -7.94 -11.71
C ASP A 78 -16.55 -7.72 -10.20
N PHE A 79 -16.22 -8.74 -9.39
CA PHE A 79 -16.28 -8.61 -7.94
C PHE A 79 -15.31 -7.56 -7.39
N LEU A 80 -14.05 -7.58 -7.83
CA LEU A 80 -13.02 -6.71 -7.24
C LEU A 80 -13.03 -5.33 -7.87
N ILE A 81 -12.99 -5.25 -9.20
CA ILE A 81 -12.84 -3.99 -9.91
C ILE A 81 -14.15 -3.22 -9.93
N ASN A 82 -15.23 -3.85 -10.38
CA ASN A 82 -16.52 -3.17 -10.50
C ASN A 82 -17.28 -3.09 -9.16
N GLY A 83 -16.97 -3.96 -8.21
CA GLY A 83 -17.60 -3.99 -6.89
C GLY A 83 -16.78 -3.30 -5.82
N VAL A 84 -15.68 -3.92 -5.41
CA VAL A 84 -15.01 -3.64 -4.12
C VAL A 84 -14.09 -2.40 -4.16
N ILE A 85 -13.39 -2.16 -5.27
CA ILE A 85 -12.39 -1.09 -5.38
C ILE A 85 -12.98 0.30 -5.13
N CYS A 86 -14.21 0.57 -5.59
CA CYS A 86 -14.84 1.87 -5.40
C CYS A 86 -14.96 2.26 -3.92
N PHE A 87 -15.24 1.28 -3.05
CA PHE A 87 -15.39 1.47 -1.62
C PHE A 87 -14.04 1.68 -0.93
N ILE A 88 -12.98 0.96 -1.32
CA ILE A 88 -11.63 1.14 -0.77
C ILE A 88 -11.12 2.55 -1.09
N LEU A 89 -11.20 2.96 -2.37
CA LEU A 89 -10.68 4.26 -2.81
C LEU A 89 -11.42 5.43 -2.13
N THR A 90 -12.74 5.32 -2.02
CA THR A 90 -13.56 6.34 -1.36
C THR A 90 -13.27 6.38 0.15
N SER A 91 -13.12 5.22 0.79
CA SER A 91 -12.70 5.10 2.20
C SER A 91 -11.37 5.82 2.45
N SER A 92 -10.37 5.60 1.60
CA SER A 92 -9.06 6.25 1.69
C SER A 92 -9.17 7.77 1.54
N ALA A 93 -9.98 8.24 0.58
CA ALA A 93 -10.21 9.67 0.37
C ALA A 93 -10.92 10.35 1.56
N LEU A 94 -11.93 9.69 2.16
CA LEU A 94 -12.70 10.24 3.29
C LEU A 94 -11.90 10.37 4.58
N LYS A 95 -10.79 9.63 4.72
CA LYS A 95 -9.88 9.73 5.88
C LYS A 95 -8.82 10.81 5.71
N PHE A 96 -8.64 11.33 4.49
CA PHE A 96 -7.53 12.23 4.18
C PHE A 96 -7.80 13.67 4.62
N LYS A 97 -6.80 14.34 5.20
CA LYS A 97 -6.89 15.77 5.57
C LYS A 97 -6.50 16.67 4.39
N ILE A 98 -7.47 17.38 3.82
CA ILE A 98 -7.24 18.25 2.65
C ILE A 98 -6.28 19.42 2.92
N SER A 99 -6.21 19.91 4.16
CA SER A 99 -5.24 20.94 4.60
C SER A 99 -3.81 20.45 4.39
N ASP A 100 -3.58 19.19 4.73
CA ASP A 100 -2.28 18.54 4.69
C ASP A 100 -1.92 18.18 3.24
N LEU A 101 -2.94 17.88 2.41
CA LEU A 101 -2.74 17.75 0.96
C LEU A 101 -2.25 19.06 0.36
N ARG A 102 -2.87 20.19 0.73
CA ARG A 102 -2.56 21.50 0.15
C ARG A 102 -1.14 21.96 0.49
N SER A 103 -0.58 21.61 1.64
CA SER A 103 0.81 21.93 1.97
C SER A 103 1.82 21.08 1.18
N HIS A 104 1.45 19.86 0.78
CA HIS A 104 2.35 18.89 0.16
C HIS A 104 1.93 18.40 -1.24
N TRP A 105 1.02 19.09 -1.93
CA TRP A 105 0.42 18.61 -3.18
C TRP A 105 1.45 18.39 -4.31
N LYS A 106 2.52 19.21 -4.36
CA LYS A 106 3.57 19.09 -5.38
C LYS A 106 4.37 17.79 -5.23
N PRO A 107 5.01 17.49 -4.08
CA PRO A 107 5.74 16.23 -3.93
C PRO A 107 4.82 15.01 -4.02
N ILE A 108 3.59 15.08 -3.48
CA ILE A 108 2.61 13.99 -3.61
C ILE A 108 2.25 13.74 -5.08
N GLY A 109 1.97 14.80 -5.84
CA GLY A 109 1.65 14.69 -7.27
C GLY A 109 2.79 14.11 -8.10
N ILE A 110 4.04 14.51 -7.84
CA ILE A 110 5.22 13.96 -8.53
C ILE A 110 5.37 12.46 -8.25
N LEU A 111 5.21 12.05 -6.99
CA LEU A 111 5.29 10.65 -6.59
C LEU A 111 4.18 9.80 -7.21
N ALA A 112 2.93 10.26 -7.10
CA ALA A 112 1.75 9.53 -7.55
C ALA A 112 1.59 9.47 -9.08
N THR A 113 2.39 10.23 -9.84
CA THR A 113 2.32 10.26 -11.32
C THR A 113 3.65 9.84 -11.95
N ILE A 114 4.63 10.73 -11.94
CA ILE A 114 5.91 10.55 -12.64
C ILE A 114 6.69 9.39 -12.02
N ALA A 115 6.80 9.33 -10.70
CA ALA A 115 7.56 8.27 -10.04
C ALA A 115 6.88 6.91 -10.20
N LEU A 116 5.55 6.84 -10.14
CA LEU A 116 4.76 5.64 -10.42
C LEU A 116 5.05 5.12 -11.84
N LEU A 117 4.91 5.97 -12.87
CA LEU A 117 5.12 5.58 -14.26
C LEU A 117 6.57 5.14 -14.51
N LEU A 118 7.55 5.88 -14.00
CA LEU A 118 8.96 5.50 -14.10
C LEU A 118 9.25 4.18 -13.37
N CYS A 119 8.63 3.95 -12.21
CA CYS A 119 8.77 2.71 -11.46
C CYS A 119 8.25 1.52 -12.28
N ALA A 120 7.06 1.64 -12.89
CA ALA A 120 6.49 0.59 -13.73
C ALA A 120 7.38 0.29 -14.95
N ILE A 121 7.91 1.34 -15.61
CA ILE A 121 8.80 1.20 -16.77
C ILE A 121 10.12 0.52 -16.39
N PHE A 122 10.78 0.99 -15.31
CA PHE A 122 12.03 0.40 -14.84
C PHE A 122 11.85 -1.04 -14.39
N PHE A 123 10.76 -1.33 -13.67
CA PHE A 123 10.43 -2.67 -13.23
C PHE A 123 10.20 -3.60 -14.42
N ALA A 124 9.39 -3.18 -15.40
CA ALA A 124 9.14 -3.95 -16.61
C ALA A 124 10.42 -4.20 -17.41
N GLY A 125 11.28 -3.20 -17.55
CA GLY A 125 12.58 -3.33 -18.23
C GLY A 125 13.53 -4.31 -17.54
N LEU A 126 13.66 -4.22 -16.22
CA LEU A 126 14.50 -5.15 -15.44
C LEU A 126 13.98 -6.59 -15.52
N LEU A 127 12.67 -6.79 -15.36
CA LEU A 127 12.08 -8.12 -15.49
C LEU A 127 12.14 -8.66 -16.91
N TYR A 128 11.99 -7.81 -17.93
CA TYR A 128 12.10 -8.23 -19.31
C TYR A 128 13.50 -8.81 -19.58
N GLY A 129 14.54 -8.11 -19.11
CA GLY A 129 15.92 -8.61 -19.16
C GLY A 129 16.09 -9.94 -18.42
N PHE A 130 15.55 -10.06 -17.20
CA PHE A 130 15.61 -11.31 -16.43
C PHE A 130 14.91 -12.47 -17.15
N GLN A 131 13.70 -12.27 -17.65
CA GLN A 131 12.91 -13.28 -18.33
C GLN A 131 13.55 -13.72 -19.65
N TYR A 132 14.15 -12.78 -20.38
CA TYR A 132 14.94 -13.08 -21.57
C TYR A 132 16.15 -13.96 -21.25
N LEU A 133 16.90 -13.63 -20.18
CA LEU A 133 18.07 -14.42 -19.74
C LEU A 133 17.71 -15.82 -19.24
N MET A 134 16.53 -15.99 -18.65
CA MET A 134 16.01 -17.29 -18.20
C MET A 134 15.41 -18.14 -19.34
N GLY A 135 15.37 -17.61 -20.57
CA GLY A 135 14.84 -18.33 -21.74
C GLY A 135 13.31 -18.39 -21.84
N ASN A 136 12.60 -17.63 -20.99
CA ASN A 136 11.14 -17.58 -20.94
C ASN A 136 10.67 -16.14 -21.24
N PRO A 137 10.72 -15.68 -22.50
CA PRO A 137 10.43 -14.30 -22.84
C PRO A 137 8.97 -13.96 -22.54
N VAL A 138 8.75 -12.97 -21.67
CA VAL A 138 7.44 -12.40 -21.39
C VAL A 138 7.33 -11.06 -22.12
N PRO A 139 6.22 -10.78 -22.83
CA PRO A 139 6.03 -9.50 -23.50
C PRO A 139 6.16 -8.34 -22.52
N ILE A 140 6.88 -7.29 -22.93
CA ILE A 140 7.12 -6.12 -22.06
C ILE A 140 5.82 -5.46 -21.58
N LEU A 141 4.75 -5.53 -22.39
CA LEU A 141 3.45 -4.97 -22.05
C LEU A 141 2.79 -5.71 -20.87
N VAL A 142 2.97 -7.04 -20.77
CA VAL A 142 2.51 -7.85 -19.64
C VAL A 142 3.30 -7.51 -18.37
N LEU A 143 4.60 -7.27 -18.51
CA LEU A 143 5.46 -6.86 -17.39
C LEU A 143 5.18 -5.41 -16.95
N LEU A 144 4.78 -4.54 -17.88
CA LEU A 144 4.34 -3.18 -17.59
C LEU A 144 2.99 -3.19 -16.86
N LEU A 145 2.06 -4.07 -17.26
CA LEU A 145 0.80 -4.33 -16.55
C LEU A 145 1.06 -4.81 -15.12
N LEU A 146 2.01 -5.75 -14.94
CA LEU A 146 2.44 -6.20 -13.62
C LEU A 146 3.04 -5.04 -12.81
N GLY A 147 3.87 -4.21 -13.44
CA GLY A 147 4.49 -3.04 -12.83
C GLY A 147 3.48 -1.98 -12.39
N SER A 148 2.43 -1.74 -13.17
CA SER A 148 1.36 -0.81 -12.80
C SER A 148 0.53 -1.34 -11.64
N ALA A 149 0.21 -2.65 -11.60
CA ALA A 149 -0.48 -3.25 -10.47
C ALA A 149 0.33 -3.18 -9.17
N LEU A 150 1.65 -3.45 -9.25
CA LEU A 150 2.59 -3.39 -8.12
C LEU A 150 3.02 -1.97 -7.75
N GLY A 151 2.61 -0.98 -8.53
CA GLY A 151 2.79 0.43 -8.21
C GLY A 151 1.99 0.83 -6.96
N ALA A 152 0.79 0.28 -6.78
CA ALA A 152 -0.13 0.61 -5.69
C ALA A 152 0.50 0.34 -4.32
N THR A 153 0.43 1.32 -3.42
CA THR A 153 1.03 1.28 -2.09
C THR A 153 -0.03 1.33 -1.01
N ASP A 154 0.17 0.58 0.06
CA ASP A 154 -0.76 0.47 1.18
C ASP A 154 -0.15 1.06 2.47
N PRO A 155 -0.55 2.27 2.87
CA PRO A 155 -0.04 2.96 4.04
C PRO A 155 -0.59 2.34 5.31
N ILE A 156 -1.71 1.61 5.26
CA ILE A 156 -2.35 1.01 6.43
C ILE A 156 -1.45 -0.04 7.05
N GLY A 157 -0.75 -0.81 6.20
CA GLY A 157 0.18 -1.84 6.64
C GLY A 157 1.35 -1.31 7.49
N ILE A 158 1.71 -0.03 7.30
CA ILE A 158 2.81 0.60 8.03
C ILE A 158 2.37 1.75 8.94
N LYS A 159 1.13 2.23 8.86
CA LYS A 159 0.65 3.35 9.68
C LYS A 159 0.78 3.07 11.18
N GLY A 160 0.44 1.84 11.61
CA GLY A 160 0.67 1.40 12.98
C GLY A 160 2.16 1.42 13.35
N VAL A 161 3.03 0.98 12.43
CA VAL A 161 4.48 1.00 12.62
C VAL A 161 5.00 2.44 12.71
N LEU A 162 4.65 3.31 11.78
CA LEU A 162 5.00 4.75 11.76
C LEU A 162 4.54 5.46 13.03
N SER A 163 3.33 5.17 13.51
CA SER A 163 2.83 5.75 14.77
C SER A 163 3.64 5.27 15.98
N SER A 164 4.05 4.00 16.02
CA SER A 164 4.87 3.46 17.12
C SER A 164 6.27 4.08 17.18
N VAL A 165 6.82 4.48 16.03
CA VAL A 165 8.12 5.14 15.94
C VAL A 165 8.04 6.68 15.88
N ARG A 166 6.85 7.24 16.16
CA ARG A 166 6.57 8.70 16.19
C ARG A 166 7.11 9.42 14.95
N ALA A 167 6.78 8.88 13.76
CA ALA A 167 7.19 9.48 12.50
C ALA A 167 6.72 10.94 12.38
N PRO A 168 7.55 11.86 11.84
CA PRO A 168 7.14 13.23 11.56
C PRO A 168 5.83 13.29 10.77
N HIS A 169 4.94 14.22 11.14
CA HIS A 169 3.61 14.34 10.52
C HIS A 169 3.68 14.49 9.00
N HIS A 170 4.63 15.28 8.48
CA HIS A 170 4.79 15.47 7.03
C HIS A 170 5.14 14.17 6.28
N LEU A 171 5.83 13.20 6.90
CA LEU A 171 6.11 11.90 6.27
C LEU A 171 4.85 11.06 6.17
N ILE A 172 4.04 11.06 7.23
CA ILE A 172 2.75 10.37 7.26
C ILE A 172 1.84 10.95 6.17
N VAL A 173 1.74 12.29 6.09
CA VAL A 173 0.96 12.99 5.07
C VAL A 173 1.45 12.66 3.66
N LYS A 174 2.77 12.66 3.42
CA LYS A 174 3.35 12.32 2.10
C LYS A 174 3.08 10.86 1.73
N LEU A 175 3.16 9.92 2.67
CA LEU A 175 2.88 8.49 2.43
C LEU A 175 1.40 8.22 2.17
N GLU A 176 0.52 8.77 3.01
CA GLU A 176 -0.93 8.64 2.83
C GLU A 176 -1.38 9.30 1.53
N GLY A 177 -0.81 10.47 1.21
CA GLY A 177 -1.13 11.21 0.00
C GLY A 177 -0.61 10.51 -1.25
N GLU A 178 0.62 10.00 -1.22
CA GLU A 178 1.17 9.17 -2.31
C GLU A 178 0.25 7.98 -2.58
N SER A 179 -0.04 7.16 -1.57
CA SER A 179 -0.91 5.99 -1.72
C SER A 179 -2.29 6.33 -2.29
N LEU A 180 -2.98 7.36 -1.75
CA LEU A 180 -4.34 7.69 -2.18
C LEU A 180 -4.43 7.96 -3.69
N PHE A 181 -3.50 8.75 -4.24
CA PHE A 181 -3.48 9.07 -5.65
C PHE A 181 -2.84 7.96 -6.49
N ASN A 182 -1.83 7.29 -5.94
CA ASN A 182 -1.13 6.18 -6.56
C ASN A 182 -2.08 5.01 -6.84
N ASP A 183 -2.98 4.66 -5.93
CA ASP A 183 -3.96 3.59 -6.15
C ASP A 183 -4.86 3.89 -7.36
N ALA A 184 -5.42 5.11 -7.42
CA ALA A 184 -6.27 5.51 -8.54
C ALA A 184 -5.51 5.55 -9.87
N MET A 185 -4.28 6.08 -9.87
CA MET A 185 -3.42 6.14 -11.04
C MET A 185 -2.95 4.76 -11.50
N CYS A 186 -2.60 3.86 -10.57
CA CYS A 186 -2.21 2.48 -10.86
C CYS A 186 -3.33 1.73 -11.54
N ILE A 187 -4.56 1.86 -11.05
CA ILE A 187 -5.73 1.23 -11.67
C ILE A 187 -5.98 1.81 -13.06
N ALA A 188 -5.89 3.13 -13.25
CA ALA A 188 -6.08 3.76 -14.55
C ALA A 188 -5.05 3.29 -15.60
N VAL A 189 -3.75 3.27 -15.21
CA VAL A 189 -2.68 2.77 -16.07
C VAL A 189 -2.85 1.28 -16.34
N PHE A 190 -3.20 0.49 -15.33
CA PHE A 190 -3.46 -0.95 -15.47
C PHE A 190 -4.58 -1.23 -16.48
N MET A 191 -5.70 -0.49 -16.39
CA MET A 191 -6.81 -0.64 -17.34
C MET A 191 -6.42 -0.27 -18.76
N THR A 192 -5.68 0.83 -18.92
CA THR A 192 -5.17 1.24 -20.23
C THR A 192 -4.31 0.13 -20.85
N LEU A 193 -3.41 -0.47 -20.06
CA LEU A 193 -2.54 -1.55 -20.53
C LEU A 193 -3.33 -2.83 -20.83
N LEU A 194 -4.33 -3.16 -20.01
CA LEU A 194 -5.20 -4.32 -20.20
C LEU A 194 -5.99 -4.21 -21.52
N ASN A 195 -6.55 -3.03 -21.81
CA ASN A 195 -7.29 -2.79 -23.06
C ASN A 195 -6.39 -2.98 -24.29
N VAL A 196 -5.15 -2.47 -24.25
CA VAL A 196 -4.17 -2.69 -25.32
C VAL A 196 -3.83 -4.17 -25.47
N LEU A 197 -3.65 -4.90 -24.35
CA LEU A 197 -3.41 -6.36 -24.37
C LEU A 197 -4.58 -7.17 -24.92
N GLN A 198 -5.81 -6.66 -24.82
CA GLN A 198 -7.02 -7.28 -25.36
C GLN A 198 -7.23 -6.98 -26.86
N GLY A 199 -6.35 -6.16 -27.48
CA GLY A 199 -6.33 -5.92 -28.91
C GLY A 199 -6.83 -4.54 -29.34
N GLU A 200 -7.05 -3.60 -28.41
CA GLU A 200 -7.30 -2.21 -28.79
C GLU A 200 -6.08 -1.58 -29.46
N HIS A 201 -6.31 -0.78 -30.50
CA HIS A 201 -5.23 -0.11 -31.23
C HIS A 201 -4.49 0.89 -30.34
N PHE A 202 -3.21 0.61 -30.09
CA PHE A 202 -2.35 1.54 -29.35
C PHE A 202 -1.85 2.67 -30.27
N SER A 203 -2.22 3.90 -29.93
CA SER A 203 -1.63 5.12 -30.48
C SER A 203 -1.20 6.00 -29.31
N LEU A 204 0.09 6.32 -29.21
CA LEU A 204 0.61 7.10 -28.08
C LEU A 204 -0.13 8.44 -27.91
N ILE A 205 -0.40 9.13 -29.02
CA ILE A 205 -1.12 10.41 -29.02
C ILE A 205 -2.58 10.18 -28.56
N GLY A 206 -3.25 9.17 -29.12
CA GLY A 206 -4.62 8.83 -28.75
C GLY A 206 -4.73 8.39 -27.28
N THR A 207 -3.74 7.66 -26.75
CA THR A 207 -3.69 7.28 -25.33
C THR A 207 -3.54 8.51 -24.44
N ILE A 208 -2.68 9.47 -24.81
CA ILE A 208 -2.53 10.71 -24.04
C ILE A 208 -3.83 11.52 -24.05
N GLU A 209 -4.47 11.67 -25.22
CA GLU A 209 -5.75 12.37 -25.36
C GLU A 209 -6.86 11.71 -24.54
N ASN A 210 -7.01 10.39 -24.65
CA ASN A 210 -7.97 9.60 -23.87
C ASN A 210 -7.70 9.72 -22.38
N PHE A 211 -6.43 9.67 -21.96
CA PHE A 211 -6.07 9.81 -20.55
C PHE A 211 -6.44 11.18 -19.98
N PHE A 212 -6.22 12.26 -20.75
CA PHE A 212 -6.67 13.60 -20.36
C PHE A 212 -8.19 13.71 -20.29
N TYR A 213 -8.91 13.13 -21.26
CA TYR A 213 -10.37 13.05 -21.24
C TYR A 213 -10.86 12.29 -20.00
N GLU A 214 -10.32 11.11 -19.74
CA GLU A 214 -10.69 10.25 -18.62
C GLU A 214 -10.53 10.97 -17.28
N ILE A 215 -9.41 11.69 -17.09
CA ILE A 215 -9.16 12.47 -15.88
C ILE A 215 -10.12 13.66 -15.79
N ALA A 216 -10.26 14.45 -16.85
CA ALA A 216 -11.08 15.65 -16.83
C ALA A 216 -12.54 15.34 -16.52
N VAL A 217 -13.09 14.33 -17.19
CA VAL A 217 -14.48 13.89 -16.97
C VAL A 217 -14.64 13.26 -15.57
N ALA A 218 -13.67 12.45 -15.11
CA ALA A 218 -13.69 11.90 -13.76
C ALA A 218 -13.68 12.99 -12.67
N VAL A 219 -12.92 14.06 -12.84
CA VAL A 219 -12.91 15.21 -11.93
C VAL A 219 -14.27 15.88 -11.88
N VAL A 220 -14.93 16.08 -13.02
CA VAL A 220 -16.28 16.68 -13.08
C VAL A 220 -17.31 15.78 -12.41
N ILE A 221 -17.29 14.47 -12.67
CA ILE A 221 -18.20 13.50 -12.06
C ILE A 221 -17.98 13.44 -10.55
N GLY A 222 -16.74 13.27 -10.10
CA GLY A 222 -16.38 13.23 -8.69
C GLY A 222 -16.78 14.50 -7.96
N TRP A 223 -16.54 15.68 -8.57
CA TRP A 223 -17.01 16.95 -8.04
C TRP A 223 -18.54 16.98 -7.90
N GLY A 224 -19.27 16.60 -8.96
CA GLY A 224 -20.73 16.59 -8.97
C GLY A 224 -21.33 15.70 -7.87
N PHE A 225 -20.86 14.46 -7.76
CA PHE A 225 -21.27 13.54 -6.71
C PHE A 225 -20.87 14.03 -5.32
N GLY A 226 -19.66 14.58 -5.15
CA GLY A 226 -19.20 15.14 -3.89
C GLY A 226 -20.09 16.29 -3.40
N LEU A 227 -20.48 17.22 -4.28
CA LEU A 227 -21.43 18.28 -3.95
C LEU A 227 -22.84 17.75 -3.65
N GLY A 228 -23.31 16.77 -4.44
CA GLY A 228 -24.60 16.13 -4.22
C GLY A 228 -24.68 15.48 -2.84
N VAL A 229 -23.66 14.71 -2.48
CA VAL A 229 -23.53 14.06 -1.18
C VAL A 229 -23.44 15.08 -0.05
N LEU A 230 -22.63 16.14 -0.18
CA LEU A 230 -22.60 17.22 0.82
C LEU A 230 -23.97 17.86 1.04
N ARG A 231 -24.81 17.91 0.00
CA ARG A 231 -26.18 18.43 0.13
C ARG A 231 -27.10 17.44 0.83
N LEU A 232 -26.95 16.14 0.56
CA LEU A 232 -27.69 15.07 1.25
C LEU A 232 -27.30 14.96 2.73
N LEU A 233 -26.03 15.20 3.07
CA LEU A 233 -25.52 15.19 4.45
C LEU A 233 -26.04 16.37 5.29
N ARG A 234 -26.68 17.39 4.72
CA ARG A 234 -27.26 18.49 5.49
C ARG A 234 -28.56 18.05 6.16
N GLY A 235 -28.65 18.22 7.48
CA GLY A 235 -29.85 17.92 8.25
C GLY A 235 -29.56 16.97 9.41
N LYS A 236 -30.62 16.40 9.99
CA LYS A 236 -30.49 15.35 11.01
C LYS A 236 -30.42 14.01 10.31
N HIS A 237 -29.40 13.21 10.63
CA HIS A 237 -29.17 11.90 10.04
C HIS A 237 -29.03 10.85 11.12
N GLU A 238 -29.47 9.64 10.79
CA GLU A 238 -29.06 8.45 11.50
C GLU A 238 -27.74 7.93 10.91
N MET A 239 -27.00 7.18 11.71
CA MET A 239 -25.69 6.65 11.31
C MET A 239 -25.75 5.80 10.03
N GLU A 240 -26.81 5.01 9.87
CA GLU A 240 -27.07 4.19 8.68
C GLU A 240 -27.21 5.05 7.41
N SER A 241 -27.87 6.21 7.52
CA SER A 241 -28.04 7.18 6.43
C SER A 241 -26.69 7.75 5.99
N LEU A 242 -25.80 8.08 6.94
CA LEU A 242 -24.46 8.59 6.65
C LEU A 242 -23.61 7.55 5.89
N ILE A 243 -23.66 6.29 6.34
CA ILE A 243 -22.97 5.17 5.68
C ILE A 243 -23.54 4.96 4.27
N LEU A 244 -24.85 4.89 4.10
CA LEU A 244 -25.49 4.72 2.79
C LEU A 244 -25.18 5.87 1.84
N THR A 245 -25.15 7.10 2.34
CA THR A 245 -24.84 8.29 1.53
C THR A 245 -23.38 8.27 1.05
N THR A 246 -22.44 7.86 1.92
CA THR A 246 -21.03 7.70 1.53
C THR A 246 -20.79 6.47 0.65
N ALA A 247 -21.60 5.41 0.80
CA ALA A 247 -21.59 4.27 -0.11
C ALA A 247 -22.11 4.65 -1.51
N LEU A 248 -23.15 5.49 -1.57
CA LEU A 248 -23.66 6.06 -2.82
C LEU A 248 -22.63 6.97 -3.52
N LEU A 249 -21.83 7.71 -2.75
CA LEU A 249 -20.69 8.46 -3.30
C LEU A 249 -19.74 7.50 -4.04
N ALA A 250 -19.36 6.41 -3.36
CA ALA A 250 -18.41 5.44 -3.87
C ALA A 250 -18.94 4.74 -5.13
N SER A 251 -20.10 4.07 -5.03
CA SER A 251 -20.65 3.28 -6.13
C SER A 251 -21.21 4.16 -7.26
N GLY A 252 -21.85 5.28 -6.91
CA GLY A 252 -22.47 6.19 -7.88
C GLY A 252 -21.45 6.92 -8.74
N ALA A 253 -20.41 7.51 -8.13
CA ALA A 253 -19.36 8.20 -8.89
C ALA A 253 -18.58 7.20 -9.78
N TYR A 254 -18.32 6.00 -9.27
CA TYR A 254 -17.66 4.94 -10.03
C TYR A 254 -18.49 4.52 -11.24
N LEU A 255 -19.76 4.16 -11.03
CA LEU A 255 -20.66 3.67 -12.07
C LEU A 255 -20.89 4.69 -13.18
N VAL A 256 -21.14 5.96 -12.83
CA VAL A 256 -21.33 7.01 -13.83
C VAL A 256 -20.05 7.25 -14.63
N SER A 257 -18.87 7.13 -13.99
CA SER A 257 -17.60 7.25 -14.68
C SER A 257 -17.35 6.12 -15.66
N LEU A 258 -17.71 4.87 -15.30
CA LEU A 258 -17.66 3.74 -16.22
C LEU A 258 -18.51 3.99 -17.48
N PHE A 259 -19.75 4.46 -17.31
CA PHE A 259 -20.63 4.79 -18.44
C PHE A 259 -20.14 5.98 -19.28
N ALA A 260 -19.39 6.90 -18.68
CA ALA A 260 -18.82 8.06 -19.36
C ALA A 260 -17.46 7.76 -20.02
N HIS A 261 -16.96 6.52 -19.92
CA HIS A 261 -15.59 6.15 -20.30
C HIS A 261 -14.54 7.05 -19.63
N ALA A 262 -14.76 7.35 -18.36
CA ALA A 262 -13.88 8.17 -17.53
C ALA A 262 -13.17 7.32 -16.47
N SER A 263 -12.13 7.86 -15.84
CA SER A 263 -11.40 7.15 -14.78
C SER A 263 -12.24 7.04 -13.50
N ALA A 264 -12.95 5.93 -13.36
CA ALA A 264 -13.79 5.65 -12.21
C ALA A 264 -13.06 5.70 -10.85
N PRO A 265 -11.81 5.18 -10.72
CA PRO A 265 -11.00 5.35 -9.51
C PRO A 265 -10.77 6.82 -9.14
N ILE A 266 -10.44 7.66 -10.12
CA ILE A 266 -10.16 9.08 -9.89
C ILE A 266 -11.43 9.82 -9.47
N ALA A 267 -12.58 9.51 -10.07
CA ALA A 267 -13.85 10.12 -9.69
C ALA A 267 -14.23 9.85 -8.23
N CYS A 268 -14.01 8.62 -7.73
CA CYS A 268 -14.20 8.27 -6.32
C CYS A 268 -13.29 9.08 -5.40
N VAL A 269 -11.99 9.17 -5.73
CA VAL A 269 -11.02 9.93 -4.93
C VAL A 269 -11.40 11.41 -4.88
N ILE A 270 -11.72 12.02 -6.03
CA ILE A 270 -12.14 13.43 -6.09
C ILE A 270 -13.43 13.65 -5.30
N GLY A 271 -14.43 12.78 -5.46
CA GLY A 271 -15.68 12.86 -4.70
C GLY A 271 -15.46 12.78 -3.20
N GLY A 272 -14.66 11.82 -2.74
CA GLY A 272 -14.31 11.67 -1.33
C GLY A 272 -13.56 12.89 -0.78
N LEU A 273 -12.61 13.45 -1.55
CA LEU A 273 -11.87 14.65 -1.18
C LEU A 273 -12.75 15.91 -1.08
N ILE A 274 -13.77 16.04 -1.95
CA ILE A 274 -14.75 17.12 -1.86
C ILE A 274 -15.59 17.00 -0.59
N VAL A 275 -16.04 15.78 -0.27
CA VAL A 275 -16.84 15.52 0.94
C VAL A 275 -16.01 15.79 2.20
N VAL A 276 -14.81 15.21 2.32
CA VAL A 276 -13.97 15.36 3.53
C VAL A 276 -13.57 16.81 3.80
N ASN A 277 -13.44 17.63 2.74
CA ASN A 277 -13.10 19.04 2.86
C ASN A 277 -14.18 19.86 3.56
N LYS A 278 -15.46 19.49 3.39
CA LYS A 278 -16.60 20.30 3.90
C LYS A 278 -17.47 19.59 4.93
N TRP A 279 -17.39 18.27 5.08
CA TRP A 279 -18.28 17.54 5.99
C TRP A 279 -18.12 17.93 7.47
N LYS A 280 -16.96 18.49 7.88
CA LYS A 280 -16.74 19.02 9.23
C LYS A 280 -17.56 20.28 9.52
N GLU A 281 -18.03 20.96 8.48
CA GLU A 281 -18.93 22.11 8.60
C GLU A 281 -20.40 21.67 8.73
N ILE A 282 -20.68 20.38 8.51
CA ILE A 282 -22.04 19.82 8.36
C ILE A 282 -22.36 18.79 9.43
N LEU A 283 -21.39 17.93 9.77
CA LEU A 283 -21.52 16.79 10.68
C LEU A 283 -20.74 17.03 11.98
N GLU A 284 -21.20 16.40 13.05
CA GLU A 284 -20.49 16.37 14.32
C GLU A 284 -19.24 15.49 14.23
N GLU A 285 -18.22 15.80 15.03
CA GLU A 285 -16.99 14.99 15.04
C GLU A 285 -17.23 13.52 15.38
N ARG A 286 -18.24 13.24 16.21
CA ARG A 286 -18.63 11.88 16.56
C ARG A 286 -19.08 11.10 15.33
N GLU A 287 -20.00 11.67 14.55
CA GLU A 287 -20.52 11.07 13.31
C GLU A 287 -19.38 10.80 12.33
N ILE A 288 -18.49 11.78 12.15
CA ILE A 288 -17.29 11.66 11.30
C ILE A 288 -16.39 10.51 11.77
N ARG A 289 -16.14 10.39 13.07
CA ARG A 289 -15.32 9.30 13.64
C ARG A 289 -15.96 7.95 13.40
N GLU A 290 -17.28 7.84 13.62
CA GLU A 290 -18.00 6.59 13.43
C GLU A 290 -17.99 6.18 11.94
N VAL A 291 -18.15 7.12 11.00
CA VAL A 291 -18.14 6.84 9.55
C VAL A 291 -16.75 6.38 9.12
N ASN A 292 -15.71 7.07 9.58
CA ASN A 292 -14.32 6.66 9.34
C ASN A 292 -14.00 5.28 9.92
N HIS A 293 -14.52 4.97 11.11
CA HIS A 293 -14.35 3.67 11.75
C HIS A 293 -15.06 2.55 10.97
N PHE A 294 -16.28 2.80 10.48
CA PHE A 294 -17.01 1.87 9.63
C PHE A 294 -16.19 1.54 8.37
N TRP A 295 -15.77 2.56 7.62
CA TRP A 295 -15.00 2.36 6.39
C TRP A 295 -13.63 1.74 6.63
N HIS A 296 -12.95 2.07 7.74
CA HIS A 296 -11.73 1.39 8.17
C HIS A 296 -11.96 -0.10 8.47
N THR A 297 -13.10 -0.45 9.06
CA THR A 297 -13.46 -1.85 9.33
C THR A 297 -13.75 -2.59 8.04
N VAL A 298 -14.54 -2.01 7.14
CA VAL A 298 -14.87 -2.58 5.82
C VAL A 298 -13.61 -2.83 4.99
N GLU A 299 -12.70 -1.86 4.94
CA GLU A 299 -11.42 -1.98 4.26
C GLU A 299 -10.56 -3.12 4.83
N GLY A 300 -10.50 -3.25 6.15
CA GLY A 300 -9.80 -4.36 6.81
C GLY A 300 -10.39 -5.73 6.48
N ILE A 301 -11.72 -5.85 6.39
CA ILE A 301 -12.41 -7.07 5.99
C ILE A 301 -12.09 -7.42 4.53
N ILE A 302 -12.19 -6.45 3.64
CA ILE A 302 -11.89 -6.61 2.22
C ILE A 302 -10.44 -7.07 2.02
N ASN A 303 -9.48 -6.43 2.68
CA ASN A 303 -8.08 -6.83 2.59
C ASN A 303 -7.86 -8.26 3.09
N SER A 304 -8.49 -8.67 4.21
CA SER A 304 -8.45 -10.06 4.66
C SER A 304 -9.03 -11.04 3.63
N PHE A 305 -10.10 -10.67 2.93
CA PHE A 305 -10.64 -11.50 1.85
C PHE A 305 -9.67 -11.59 0.68
N LEU A 306 -9.10 -10.48 0.24
CA LEU A 306 -8.11 -10.43 -0.85
C LEU A 306 -6.91 -11.32 -0.55
N PHE A 307 -6.35 -11.23 0.66
CA PHE A 307 -5.23 -12.07 1.09
C PHE A 307 -5.61 -13.55 1.23
N THR A 308 -6.86 -13.86 1.55
CA THR A 308 -7.35 -15.23 1.60
C THR A 308 -7.57 -15.80 0.20
N LEU A 309 -8.19 -15.01 -0.69
CA LEU A 309 -8.46 -15.36 -2.08
C LEU A 309 -7.17 -15.63 -2.85
N ILE A 310 -6.15 -14.78 -2.71
CA ILE A 310 -4.85 -15.04 -3.35
C ILE A 310 -4.19 -16.29 -2.76
N GLY A 311 -4.35 -16.55 -1.45
CA GLY A 311 -3.88 -17.80 -0.84
C GLY A 311 -4.51 -19.03 -1.50
N LEU A 312 -5.83 -18.99 -1.74
CA LEU A 312 -6.53 -20.06 -2.48
C LEU A 312 -6.02 -20.19 -3.92
N GLU A 313 -5.73 -19.09 -4.60
CA GLU A 313 -5.17 -19.13 -5.95
C GLU A 313 -3.76 -19.76 -5.97
N LEU A 314 -2.91 -19.41 -4.99
CA LEU A 314 -1.59 -20.03 -4.83
C LEU A 314 -1.65 -21.52 -4.55
N PHE A 315 -2.71 -22.00 -3.90
CA PHE A 315 -2.88 -23.44 -3.65
C PHE A 315 -2.90 -24.23 -4.96
N ILE A 316 -3.38 -23.62 -6.04
CA ILE A 316 -3.49 -24.23 -7.37
C ILE A 316 -2.20 -24.02 -8.18
N LEU A 317 -1.35 -23.06 -7.81
CA LEU A 317 -0.10 -22.78 -8.50
C LEU A 317 1.03 -23.73 -8.08
N ASP A 318 1.81 -24.15 -9.08
CA ASP A 318 3.06 -24.88 -8.84
C ASP A 318 4.15 -23.91 -8.36
N LEU A 319 4.40 -23.93 -7.05
CA LEU A 319 5.45 -23.15 -6.38
C LEU A 319 6.83 -23.79 -6.59
N SER A 320 7.20 -23.96 -7.86
CA SER A 320 8.53 -24.39 -8.28
C SER A 320 9.60 -23.45 -7.74
N THR A 321 10.82 -23.98 -7.55
CA THR A 321 11.98 -23.17 -7.13
C THR A 321 12.23 -21.98 -8.07
N SER A 322 12.00 -22.16 -9.38
CA SER A 322 12.08 -21.09 -10.38
C SER A 322 11.04 -19.98 -10.15
N MET A 323 9.81 -20.32 -9.76
CA MET A 323 8.77 -19.34 -9.46
C MET A 323 9.15 -18.51 -8.23
N ILE A 324 9.62 -19.17 -7.17
CA ILE A 324 10.04 -18.51 -5.93
C ILE A 324 11.22 -17.58 -6.20
N LEU A 325 12.25 -18.06 -6.90
CA LEU A 325 13.42 -17.27 -7.26
C LEU A 325 13.03 -16.08 -8.15
N GLY A 326 12.18 -16.31 -9.15
CA GLY A 326 11.66 -15.26 -10.03
C GLY A 326 10.88 -14.19 -9.27
N GLY A 327 10.02 -14.59 -8.33
CA GLY A 327 9.30 -13.66 -7.47
C GLY A 327 10.21 -12.87 -6.53
N MET A 328 11.28 -13.47 -6.02
CA MET A 328 12.30 -12.76 -5.23
C MET A 328 13.06 -11.74 -6.09
N VAL A 329 13.42 -12.10 -7.32
CA VAL A 329 14.04 -11.17 -8.28
C VAL A 329 13.08 -10.04 -8.64
N ALA A 330 11.78 -10.35 -8.86
CA ALA A 330 10.75 -9.34 -9.09
C ALA A 330 10.65 -8.37 -7.91
N PHE A 331 10.65 -8.86 -6.68
CA PHE A 331 10.67 -8.00 -5.49
C PHE A 331 11.88 -7.05 -5.46
N ILE A 332 13.09 -7.58 -5.71
CA ILE A 332 14.32 -6.78 -5.73
C ILE A 332 14.28 -5.74 -6.86
N ALA A 333 13.87 -6.16 -8.06
CA ALA A 333 13.72 -5.28 -9.23
C ALA A 333 12.71 -4.17 -8.96
N LEU A 334 11.57 -4.49 -8.33
CA LEU A 334 10.55 -3.52 -7.96
C LEU A 334 11.07 -2.53 -6.93
N HIS A 335 11.80 -3.01 -5.92
CA HIS A 335 12.38 -2.15 -4.88
C HIS A 335 13.43 -1.21 -5.48
N LEU A 336 14.35 -1.73 -6.31
CA LEU A 336 15.34 -0.92 -7.01
C LEU A 336 14.69 0.09 -7.95
N SER A 337 13.66 -0.32 -8.69
CA SER A 337 12.90 0.55 -9.60
C SER A 337 12.23 1.69 -8.86
N ARG A 338 11.65 1.42 -7.68
CA ARG A 338 11.03 2.45 -6.84
C ARG A 338 12.06 3.47 -6.35
N PHE A 339 13.23 3.01 -5.88
CA PHE A 339 14.31 3.92 -5.51
C PHE A 339 14.76 4.75 -6.73
N ALA A 340 15.06 4.11 -7.85
CA ALA A 340 15.47 4.82 -9.06
C ALA A 340 14.43 5.85 -9.51
N ALA A 341 13.15 5.46 -9.55
CA ALA A 341 12.05 6.31 -10.00
C ALA A 341 11.81 7.50 -9.05
N ASN A 342 11.82 7.27 -7.74
CA ASN A 342 11.65 8.34 -6.77
C ASN A 342 12.78 9.37 -6.88
N PHE A 343 14.05 8.92 -6.85
CA PHE A 343 15.19 9.82 -6.96
C PHE A 343 15.28 10.54 -8.30
N LEU A 344 14.95 9.85 -9.40
CA LEU A 344 14.95 10.45 -10.73
C LEU A 344 13.82 11.47 -10.90
N SER A 345 12.62 11.18 -10.38
CA SER A 345 11.47 12.10 -10.48
C SER A 345 11.75 13.44 -9.83
N PHE A 346 12.40 13.45 -8.67
CA PHE A 346 12.80 14.71 -8.01
C PHE A 346 14.05 15.34 -8.63
N SER A 347 14.82 14.62 -9.46
CA SER A 347 15.94 15.19 -10.21
C SER A 347 15.47 16.12 -11.34
N PHE A 348 14.31 15.86 -11.94
CA PHE A 348 13.69 16.75 -12.93
C PHE A 348 13.16 18.06 -12.34
N PHE A 349 13.02 18.14 -11.01
CA PHE A 349 12.55 19.35 -10.33
C PHE A 349 13.48 19.79 -9.18
N PRO A 350 14.68 20.34 -9.51
CA PRO A 350 15.71 20.69 -8.53
C PRO A 350 15.26 21.71 -7.48
N SER A 351 14.31 22.58 -7.81
CA SER A 351 13.75 23.57 -6.88
C SER A 351 12.99 22.92 -5.70
N PHE A 352 12.58 21.66 -5.82
CA PHE A 352 11.95 20.90 -4.73
C PHE A 352 12.96 19.96 -4.03
N ARG A 353 14.19 19.84 -4.56
CA ARG A 353 15.27 19.01 -4.03
C ARG A 353 15.82 19.55 -2.71
N THR A 354 15.85 20.87 -2.52
CA THR A 354 16.38 21.51 -1.30
C THR A 354 15.46 21.39 -0.08
N LYS A 355 14.18 21.05 -0.27
CA LYS A 355 13.18 20.87 0.82
C LYS A 355 12.88 19.41 1.19
N SER A 356 13.44 18.44 0.48
CA SER A 356 13.05 17.01 0.60
C SER A 356 14.23 16.07 0.86
N TYR A 357 15.41 16.59 1.19
CA TYR A 357 16.64 15.82 1.18
C TYR A 357 17.31 15.74 2.54
N ASN A 358 16.65 15.04 3.47
CA ASN A 358 17.24 14.58 4.73
C ASN A 358 16.78 13.15 5.06
N GLY A 359 16.85 12.24 4.07
CA GLY A 359 16.43 10.84 4.24
C GLY A 359 14.93 10.58 4.03
N SER A 360 14.09 11.62 3.99
CA SER A 360 12.64 11.48 3.73
C SER A 360 12.35 10.75 2.42
N LEU A 361 13.07 11.03 1.33
CA LEU A 361 12.89 10.31 0.07
C LEU A 361 13.30 8.82 0.15
N ALA A 362 14.33 8.50 0.94
CA ALA A 362 14.73 7.12 1.18
C ALA A 362 13.68 6.37 2.01
N ILE A 363 13.10 7.02 3.03
CA ILE A 363 12.01 6.47 3.84
C ILE A 363 10.74 6.31 3.00
N LEU A 364 10.39 7.26 2.13
CA LEU A 364 9.25 7.16 1.22
C LEU A 364 9.45 6.03 0.19
N SER A 365 10.68 5.85 -0.29
CA SER A 365 11.04 4.76 -1.20
C SER A 365 10.97 3.40 -0.50
N TRP A 366 11.45 3.31 0.75
CA TRP A 366 11.41 2.09 1.55
C TRP A 366 10.00 1.75 2.02
N GLY A 367 9.25 2.74 2.51
CA GLY A 367 7.92 2.61 3.10
C GLY A 367 6.79 2.30 2.10
N GLY A 368 7.08 2.12 0.81
CA GLY A 368 6.09 1.69 -0.17
C GLY A 368 5.73 0.21 -0.02
N VAL A 369 5.05 -0.17 1.05
CA VAL A 369 4.51 -1.53 1.21
C VAL A 369 3.36 -1.73 0.21
N ARG A 370 3.30 -2.90 -0.42
CA ARG A 370 2.25 -3.22 -1.41
C ARG A 370 1.11 -3.93 -0.69
N GLY A 371 -0.12 -3.64 -1.08
CA GLY A 371 -1.31 -4.09 -0.36
C GLY A 371 -2.27 -4.93 -1.19
N GLY A 372 -3.52 -4.95 -0.71
CA GLY A 372 -4.61 -5.74 -1.30
C GLY A 372 -4.94 -5.33 -2.74
N ILE A 373 -4.81 -4.04 -3.10
CA ILE A 373 -5.15 -3.55 -4.45
C ILE A 373 -4.27 -4.18 -5.53
N SER A 374 -2.97 -4.32 -5.31
CA SER A 374 -2.07 -5.00 -6.26
C SER A 374 -2.51 -6.45 -6.51
N LEU A 375 -2.89 -7.15 -5.44
CA LEU A 375 -3.40 -8.52 -5.53
C LEU A 375 -4.74 -8.56 -6.26
N ALA A 376 -5.62 -7.60 -5.98
CA ALA A 376 -6.95 -7.52 -6.58
C ALA A 376 -6.89 -7.34 -8.10
N LEU A 377 -6.03 -6.43 -8.57
CA LEU A 377 -5.86 -6.18 -10.00
C LEU A 377 -5.34 -7.41 -10.74
N ILE A 378 -4.40 -8.13 -10.14
CA ILE A 378 -3.80 -9.31 -10.77
C ILE A 378 -4.76 -10.50 -10.76
N LEU A 379 -5.51 -10.71 -9.67
CA LEU A 379 -6.57 -11.72 -9.62
C LEU A 379 -7.68 -11.43 -10.65
N ALA A 380 -8.03 -10.16 -10.82
CA ALA A 380 -9.03 -9.75 -11.80
C ALA A 380 -8.65 -10.11 -13.25
N VAL A 381 -7.35 -10.15 -13.59
CA VAL A 381 -6.90 -10.49 -14.94
C VAL A 381 -6.40 -11.93 -15.08
N ALA A 382 -6.39 -12.70 -13.99
CA ALA A 382 -5.89 -14.08 -13.97
C ALA A 382 -6.61 -15.00 -14.97
N ASN A 383 -7.90 -14.73 -15.23
CA ASN A 383 -8.76 -15.50 -16.12
C ASN A 383 -8.90 -14.90 -17.53
N VAL A 384 -8.22 -13.78 -17.82
CA VAL A 384 -8.27 -13.15 -19.15
C VAL A 384 -7.57 -14.06 -20.16
N PRO A 385 -8.23 -14.49 -21.26
CA PRO A 385 -7.68 -15.48 -22.20
C PRO A 385 -6.30 -15.12 -22.75
N GLN A 386 -6.08 -13.85 -23.09
CA GLN A 386 -4.82 -13.31 -23.64
C GLN A 386 -3.67 -13.35 -22.63
N LEU A 387 -3.96 -13.34 -21.33
CA LEU A 387 -2.99 -13.32 -20.25
C LEU A 387 -2.82 -14.69 -19.58
N ARG A 388 -3.61 -15.70 -19.98
CA ARG A 388 -3.67 -17.01 -19.34
C ARG A 388 -2.30 -17.71 -19.30
N GLU A 389 -1.49 -17.57 -20.34
CA GLU A 389 -0.12 -18.11 -20.40
C GLU A 389 0.80 -17.49 -19.32
N TYR A 390 0.57 -16.23 -18.96
CA TYR A 390 1.38 -15.49 -17.99
C TYR A 390 0.76 -15.45 -16.60
N SER A 391 -0.46 -15.98 -16.42
CA SER A 391 -1.24 -15.89 -15.17
C SER A 391 -0.45 -16.42 -13.96
N SER A 392 0.25 -17.55 -14.11
CA SER A 392 1.11 -18.10 -13.06
C SER A 392 2.24 -17.16 -12.63
N ILE A 393 2.87 -16.47 -13.59
CA ILE A 393 3.93 -15.49 -13.32
C ILE A 393 3.33 -14.25 -12.66
N LEU A 394 2.21 -13.73 -13.20
CA LEU A 394 1.53 -12.55 -12.67
C LEU A 394 1.11 -12.77 -11.21
N ILE A 395 0.39 -13.86 -10.91
CA ILE A 395 -0.06 -14.16 -9.56
C ILE A 395 1.13 -14.47 -8.64
N GLY A 396 2.04 -15.35 -9.07
CA GLY A 396 3.18 -15.78 -8.26
C GLY A 396 4.12 -14.64 -7.89
N TYR A 397 4.50 -13.81 -8.86
CA TYR A 397 5.41 -12.67 -8.63
C TYR A 397 4.72 -11.58 -7.81
N THR A 398 3.43 -11.33 -8.05
CA THR A 398 2.67 -10.35 -7.25
C THR A 398 2.59 -10.79 -5.81
N PHE A 399 2.23 -12.05 -5.56
CA PHE A 399 2.13 -12.56 -4.21
C PHE A 399 3.47 -12.50 -3.46
N ILE A 400 4.55 -12.99 -4.07
CA ILE A 400 5.87 -12.97 -3.45
C ILE A 400 6.33 -11.54 -3.21
N SER A 401 6.10 -10.62 -4.17
CA SER A 401 6.47 -9.22 -4.02
C SER A 401 5.68 -8.51 -2.92
N VAL A 402 4.37 -8.77 -2.80
CA VAL A 402 3.53 -8.22 -1.74
C VAL A 402 3.96 -8.76 -0.38
N LEU A 403 4.13 -10.08 -0.24
CA LEU A 403 4.58 -10.71 1.00
C LEU A 403 5.96 -10.21 1.43
N MET A 404 6.94 -10.18 0.50
CA MET A 404 8.27 -9.66 0.77
C MET A 404 8.26 -8.17 1.09
N SER A 405 7.38 -7.37 0.47
CA SER A 405 7.24 -5.97 0.83
C SER A 405 6.68 -5.78 2.23
N GLY A 406 5.69 -6.57 2.65
CA GLY A 406 5.18 -6.52 4.02
C GLY A 406 6.25 -6.89 5.04
N VAL A 407 7.00 -7.97 4.78
CA VAL A 407 8.05 -8.46 5.69
C VAL A 407 9.27 -7.53 5.68
N VAL A 408 9.89 -7.30 4.53
CA VAL A 408 11.15 -6.56 4.42
C VAL A 408 10.93 -5.05 4.56
N CYS A 409 10.00 -4.49 3.81
CA CYS A 409 9.76 -3.05 3.84
C CYS A 409 8.97 -2.65 5.09
N GLY A 410 7.90 -3.37 5.43
CA GLY A 410 7.07 -3.08 6.59
C GLY A 410 7.79 -3.25 7.93
N LEU A 411 8.41 -4.41 8.17
CA LEU A 411 9.16 -4.64 9.43
C LEU A 411 10.53 -3.95 9.44
N GLY A 412 11.11 -3.65 8.28
CA GLY A 412 12.36 -2.91 8.15
C GLY A 412 12.22 -1.38 8.29
N LEU A 413 11.00 -0.84 8.17
CA LEU A 413 10.74 0.59 8.20
C LEU A 413 11.25 1.29 9.49
N PRO A 414 11.06 0.73 10.71
CA PRO A 414 11.66 1.30 11.92
C PRO A 414 13.18 1.46 11.83
N ALA A 415 13.88 0.46 11.29
CA ALA A 415 15.33 0.50 11.19
C ALA A 415 15.81 1.57 10.19
N VAL A 416 15.11 1.71 9.06
CA VAL A 416 15.40 2.77 8.08
C VAL A 416 15.09 4.13 8.67
N MET A 417 13.98 4.27 9.39
CA MET A 417 13.66 5.50 10.11
C MET A 417 14.74 5.84 11.13
N ASN A 418 15.19 4.90 11.95
CA ASN A 418 16.23 5.11 12.95
C ASN A 418 17.59 5.53 12.37
N ALA A 419 17.85 5.18 11.11
CA ALA A 419 19.05 5.64 10.41
C ALA A 419 19.01 7.15 10.09
N PHE A 420 17.82 7.76 10.04
CA PHE A 420 17.61 9.17 9.67
C PHE A 420 16.96 10.02 10.78
N TYR A 421 16.17 9.42 11.69
CA TYR A 421 15.42 10.05 12.78
C TYR A 421 15.65 9.25 14.08
N TYR A 422 16.05 9.90 15.17
CA TYR A 422 16.29 9.22 16.44
C TYR A 422 14.96 8.97 17.20
N ASN A 423 14.65 7.72 17.60
CA ASN A 423 13.47 7.39 18.39
C ASN A 423 13.84 6.94 19.82
N PRO A 424 13.52 7.73 20.87
CA PRO A 424 13.88 7.40 22.25
C PRO A 424 12.97 6.36 22.95
N ASN A 425 11.87 5.90 22.34
CA ASN A 425 10.88 5.01 22.99
C ASN A 425 10.79 3.59 22.39
N GLU A 426 11.92 3.03 21.94
CA GLU A 426 11.92 1.76 21.18
C GLU A 426 11.76 0.50 22.05
N GLU A 427 10.97 -0.46 21.56
CA GLU A 427 10.76 -1.77 22.21
C GLU A 427 12.00 -2.66 22.08
N THR A 428 12.76 -2.82 23.16
CA THR A 428 14.03 -3.58 23.16
C THR A 428 13.86 -5.10 23.38
N THR A 429 12.63 -5.59 23.56
CA THR A 429 12.35 -6.98 23.96
C THR A 429 11.58 -7.77 22.88
N GLY A 430 11.63 -9.11 22.95
CA GLY A 430 10.95 -10.01 22.00
C GLY A 430 11.64 -10.14 20.62
N PHE A 431 10.94 -10.75 19.66
CA PHE A 431 11.42 -10.97 18.28
C PHE A 431 11.69 -9.65 17.54
N LYS A 432 10.86 -8.62 17.79
CA LYS A 432 11.06 -7.25 17.30
C LYS A 432 12.37 -6.64 17.83
N GLY A 433 12.63 -6.78 19.14
CA GLY A 433 13.89 -6.36 19.76
C GLY A 433 15.13 -7.14 19.30
N TRP A 434 14.99 -8.43 18.97
CA TRP A 434 16.10 -9.23 18.40
C TRP A 434 16.51 -8.74 17.01
N TYR A 435 15.54 -8.50 16.12
CA TYR A 435 15.77 -7.97 14.79
C TYR A 435 16.39 -6.55 14.84
N GLN A 436 15.93 -5.70 15.77
CA GLN A 436 16.51 -4.37 15.98
C GLN A 436 17.95 -4.40 16.50
N ARG A 437 18.29 -5.35 17.40
CA ARG A 437 19.69 -5.55 17.82
C ARG A 437 20.60 -5.96 16.65
N LEU A 438 20.09 -6.75 15.71
CA LEU A 438 20.81 -7.10 14.48
C LEU A 438 21.09 -5.85 13.63
N CYS A 439 20.09 -4.96 13.50
CA CYS A 439 20.21 -3.70 12.76
C CYS A 439 21.10 -2.65 13.44
N HIS A 440 21.05 -2.50 14.77
CA HIS A 440 21.96 -1.59 15.51
C HIS A 440 23.43 -1.97 15.33
N LYS A 441 23.72 -3.27 15.24
CA LYS A 441 25.08 -3.78 14.97
C LYS A 441 25.61 -3.36 13.59
N MET A 442 24.73 -2.96 12.68
CA MET A 442 25.06 -2.45 11.34
C MET A 442 25.18 -0.91 11.28
N ASN A 443 24.68 -0.17 12.28
CA ASN A 443 24.75 1.29 12.34
C ASN A 443 25.96 1.78 13.17
N ARG A 444 27.09 2.06 12.49
CA ARG A 444 28.41 2.24 13.12
C ARG A 444 28.71 3.62 13.75
N LYS A 445 27.83 4.64 13.70
CA LYS A 445 28.26 6.05 13.93
C LYS A 445 27.68 6.83 15.11
N GLY A 446 26.73 6.34 15.90
CA GLY A 446 26.39 6.90 17.23
C GLY A 446 25.82 8.34 17.33
N PHE A 447 25.62 9.08 16.23
CA PHE A 447 25.05 10.44 16.25
C PHE A 447 23.51 10.46 16.50
N LYS A 448 23.01 11.45 17.25
CA LYS A 448 21.57 11.68 17.50
C LYS A 448 21.07 12.90 16.70
N TYR A 449 19.82 12.83 16.22
CA TYR A 449 19.21 13.85 15.36
C TYR A 449 17.81 14.20 15.87
N ILE A 450 17.50 15.50 15.96
CA ILE A 450 16.14 16.01 16.14
C ILE A 450 15.75 16.74 14.88
N VAL A 451 14.61 16.36 14.31
CA VAL A 451 14.05 17.00 13.13
C VAL A 451 12.81 17.77 13.56
N GLY A 452 12.90 19.09 13.55
CA GLY A 452 11.80 20.02 13.76
C GLY A 452 11.30 20.61 12.45
N GLU A 453 10.15 21.28 12.51
CA GLU A 453 9.57 22.03 11.40
C GLU A 453 9.39 23.47 11.85
N ASP A 454 9.93 24.43 11.09
CA ASP A 454 9.71 25.85 11.39
C ASP A 454 8.27 26.27 11.05
N ALA A 455 7.85 27.47 11.47
CA ALA A 455 6.52 28.01 11.20
C ALA A 455 6.18 28.15 9.68
N TYR A 456 7.15 27.92 8.80
CA TYR A 456 7.04 28.04 7.35
C TYR A 456 7.14 26.68 6.63
N GLY A 457 7.16 25.58 7.38
CA GLY A 457 7.24 24.21 6.85
C GLY A 457 8.63 23.82 6.34
N ASN A 458 9.69 24.48 6.81
CA ASN A 458 11.06 24.09 6.49
C ASN A 458 11.62 23.16 7.57
N GLU A 459 12.26 22.08 7.14
CA GLU A 459 12.94 21.13 8.02
C GLU A 459 14.11 21.83 8.75
N THR A 460 14.15 21.70 10.08
CA THR A 460 15.29 22.09 10.91
C THR A 460 15.89 20.83 11.52
N ILE A 461 17.18 20.58 11.28
CA ILE A 461 17.88 19.43 11.84
C ILE A 461 18.85 19.93 12.91
N THR A 462 18.54 19.58 14.15
CA THR A 462 19.46 19.76 15.26
C THR A 462 20.24 18.47 15.42
N ILE A 463 21.47 18.46 14.89
CA ILE A 463 22.46 17.41 15.17
C ILE A 463 23.01 17.68 16.56
N TYR A 464 22.90 16.72 17.46
CA TYR A 464 23.45 16.92 18.80
C TYR A 464 24.13 15.67 19.32
N ASP A 465 25.32 15.88 19.88
CA ASP A 465 26.05 14.86 20.61
C ASP A 465 25.71 15.04 22.09
N THR A 466 25.01 14.06 22.67
CA THR A 466 24.62 14.09 24.10
C THR A 466 25.83 14.20 25.01
N ASP A 467 26.97 13.62 24.62
CA ASP A 467 28.17 13.68 25.44
C ASP A 467 28.78 15.08 25.37
N GLN A 468 28.94 15.69 24.20
CA GLN A 468 29.46 17.07 24.10
C GLN A 468 28.54 18.14 24.73
N LEU A 469 27.23 17.90 24.81
CA LEU A 469 26.27 18.84 25.40
C LEU A 469 26.26 18.83 26.93
N ILE A 470 26.60 17.69 27.53
CA ILE A 470 26.57 17.50 28.98
C ILE A 470 27.98 17.61 29.55
N ASP A 471 28.96 16.92 28.93
CA ASP A 471 30.33 16.74 29.39
C ASP A 471 31.37 16.66 28.27
N GLN A 472 32.28 17.63 28.18
CA GLN A 472 33.55 17.41 27.46
C GLN A 472 34.52 16.68 28.39
N LYS A 473 34.98 15.47 28.05
CA LYS A 473 35.94 14.71 28.87
C LYS A 473 37.39 14.97 28.44
N ALA A 474 38.28 15.13 29.41
CA ALA A 474 39.73 15.16 29.16
C ALA A 474 40.31 13.75 28.96
N GLU A 475 41.58 13.65 28.55
CA GLU A 475 42.27 12.38 28.24
C GLU A 475 42.35 11.39 29.43
N ASP A 476 42.11 11.87 30.65
CA ASP A 476 42.06 11.08 31.89
C ASP A 476 40.66 10.52 32.21
N GLY A 477 39.66 10.79 31.36
CA GLY A 477 38.28 10.29 31.52
C GLY A 477 37.42 11.09 32.49
N VAL A 478 37.94 12.19 33.06
CA VAL A 478 37.18 13.10 33.94
C VAL A 478 36.53 14.20 33.08
N ALA A 479 35.28 14.56 33.41
CA ALA A 479 34.57 15.64 32.71
C ALA A 479 35.29 16.99 32.96
N ALA A 480 35.85 17.57 31.89
CA ALA A 480 36.53 18.86 31.89
C ALA A 480 35.54 20.04 31.91
N VAL A 481 34.34 19.87 31.37
CA VAL A 481 33.28 20.90 31.38
C VAL A 481 31.92 20.23 31.58
N HIS A 482 31.28 20.44 32.74
CA HIS A 482 29.93 19.94 33.05
C HIS A 482 28.90 21.07 32.94
N HIS A 483 27.86 20.92 32.11
CA HIS A 483 26.81 21.93 31.91
C HIS A 483 25.44 21.51 32.51
N PRO A 484 25.23 21.63 33.84
CA PRO A 484 24.02 21.15 34.50
C PRO A 484 22.74 21.89 34.09
N THR A 485 22.83 23.14 33.63
CA THR A 485 21.67 23.90 33.14
C THR A 485 21.16 23.42 31.78
N LYS A 486 22.02 22.78 30.97
CA LYS A 486 21.63 22.18 29.68
C LYS A 486 20.93 20.84 29.84
N ILE A 487 20.89 20.26 31.04
CA ILE A 487 20.11 19.04 31.34
C ILE A 487 18.61 19.28 31.10
N GLN A 488 18.09 20.49 31.36
CA GLN A 488 16.70 20.82 31.05
C GLN A 488 16.46 20.96 29.55
N GLU A 489 17.46 21.43 28.79
CA GLU A 489 17.39 21.53 27.33
C GLU A 489 17.46 20.14 26.69
N VAL A 490 18.35 19.26 27.17
CA VAL A 490 18.39 17.83 26.79
C VAL A 490 17.08 17.15 27.14
N LYS A 491 16.54 17.33 28.37
CA LYS A 491 15.22 16.79 28.74
C LYS A 491 14.08 17.35 27.90
N ARG A 492 14.14 18.62 27.48
CA ARG A 492 13.17 19.24 26.57
C ARG A 492 13.26 18.61 25.17
N LEU A 493 14.47 18.39 24.68
CA LEU A 493 14.79 17.81 23.37
C LEU A 493 14.52 16.29 23.32
N GLU A 494 14.63 15.59 24.45
CA GLU A 494 14.31 14.16 24.61
C GLU A 494 12.83 13.90 24.94
N ASN A 495 12.07 14.93 25.34
CA ASN A 495 10.65 14.79 25.63
C ASN A 495 9.83 14.83 24.33
N PRO A 496 9.19 13.71 23.96
CA PRO A 496 8.53 13.57 22.67
C PRO A 496 7.13 14.21 22.59
N GLU A 497 6.67 14.93 23.63
CA GLU A 497 5.48 15.80 23.58
C GLU A 497 5.80 17.26 23.20
N ASN A 498 7.09 17.60 23.07
CA ASN A 498 7.52 18.96 22.71
C ASN A 498 7.62 19.20 21.19
N PHE A 499 7.28 18.21 20.36
CA PHE A 499 7.34 18.25 18.90
C PHE A 499 6.01 17.88 18.26
#